data_AF-A0A4S9WWL9-F1
#
_entry.id   AF-A0A4S9WWL9-F1
#
_cell.length_a   1.000
_cell.length_b   1.000
_cell.length_c   1.000
_cell.angle_alpha   90.00
_cell.angle_beta   90.00
_cell.angle_gamma   90.00
#
_symmetry.space_group_name_H-M   'P 1'
#
loop_
_entity.id
_entity.type
_entity.pdbx_description
1 polymer ?
#
loop_
_entity_poly.entity_id
_entity_poly.type
_entity_poly.pdbx_seq_one_letter_code
_entity_poly.pdbx_strand_id
1 'polypeptide(L)'
;MLTRDTPRLPFAAKHLVSAAIDLLLVDLSYHHLRHNSPIASLPIRPLTSQPIPLALFNAWLIYLQARWTMNALHSILAAITVPLHIFSPAGFPPLFGSFKHAYTIKGFWSHTWHQMMRTLALPYTNALVRTLHLNPSQKSTYWVKVSSAFFWAWAVHAYGTLIAGGGYTADLYRYVPQVAAFWVEEKVMEVGRRLGLKGRGWRLVGYVWVFCFQGATLIVWFGPAVRMGAHLKGPLPWSFVEWVVAKI
;
A
#
# COMPACT_ATOMS: atom_id res chain seq x y z
N MET A 1 8.48 18.45 28.08
CA MET A 1 9.67 18.06 27.30
C MET A 1 9.53 18.69 25.92
N LEU A 2 10.15 19.86 25.70
CA LEU A 2 10.09 20.58 24.43
C LEU A 2 10.80 19.73 23.36
N THR A 3 10.05 19.13 22.46
CA THR A 3 10.60 18.49 21.25
C THR A 3 11.37 19.56 20.49
N ARG A 4 12.69 19.41 20.34
CA ARG A 4 13.48 20.26 19.43
C ARG A 4 12.78 20.28 18.09
N ASP A 5 12.31 21.46 17.65
CA ASP A 5 11.69 21.61 16.35
C ASP A 5 12.68 21.15 15.28
N THR A 6 12.23 20.25 14.41
CA THR A 6 13.08 19.76 13.32
C THR A 6 13.42 20.94 12.41
N PRO A 7 14.70 21.20 12.12
CA PRO A 7 15.09 22.29 11.23
C PRO A 7 14.41 22.17 9.86
N ARG A 8 13.72 23.23 9.43
CA ARG A 8 12.83 23.24 8.25
C ARG A 8 13.59 23.01 6.93
N LEU A 9 14.77 23.60 6.78
CA LEU A 9 15.59 23.44 5.57
C LEU A 9 16.13 22.01 5.41
N PRO A 10 16.80 21.40 6.41
CA PRO A 10 17.15 19.98 6.37
C PRO A 10 15.96 19.05 6.16
N PHE A 11 14.81 19.36 6.77
CA PHE A 11 13.57 18.62 6.55
C PHE A 11 13.15 18.66 5.07
N ALA A 12 13.10 19.85 4.47
CA ALA A 12 12.74 20.00 3.06
C ALA A 12 13.74 19.30 2.13
N ALA A 13 15.05 19.43 2.37
CA ALA A 13 16.07 18.74 1.58
C ALA A 13 15.89 17.22 1.60
N LYS A 14 15.61 16.63 2.77
CA LYS A 14 15.31 15.20 2.90
C LYS A 14 14.08 14.79 2.07
N HIS A 15 13.03 15.62 2.09
CA HIS A 15 11.82 15.34 1.32
C HIS A 15 12.02 15.51 -0.19
N LEU A 16 12.84 16.46 -0.65
CA LEU A 16 13.23 16.57 -2.05
C LEU A 16 13.99 15.33 -2.53
N VAL A 17 14.95 14.85 -1.74
CA VAL A 17 15.68 13.61 -2.04
C VAL A 17 14.72 12.40 -2.09
N SER A 18 13.81 12.28 -1.12
CA SER A 18 12.79 11.22 -1.13
C SER A 18 11.95 11.28 -2.39
N ALA A 19 11.44 12.46 -2.75
CA ALA A 19 10.62 12.64 -3.94
C ALA A 19 11.37 12.27 -5.22
N ALA A 20 12.64 12.69 -5.35
CA ALA A 20 13.46 12.34 -6.51
C ALA A 20 13.66 10.82 -6.65
N ILE A 21 13.96 10.13 -5.53
CA ILE A 21 14.09 8.68 -5.52
C ILE A 21 12.77 8.00 -5.89
N ASP A 22 11.66 8.42 -5.27
CA ASP A 22 10.35 7.83 -5.53
C ASP A 22 9.91 8.04 -6.98
N LEU A 23 10.12 9.23 -7.56
CA LEU A 23 9.83 9.50 -8.97
C LEU A 23 10.67 8.65 -9.92
N LEU A 24 11.96 8.44 -9.60
CA LEU A 24 12.81 7.54 -10.38
C LEU A 24 12.32 6.09 -10.31
N LEU A 25 11.86 5.62 -9.15
CA LEU A 25 11.27 4.28 -8.99
C LEU A 25 9.95 4.13 -9.75
N VAL A 26 9.11 5.18 -9.75
CA VAL A 26 7.90 5.23 -10.59
C VAL A 26 8.27 5.08 -12.05
N ASP A 27 9.25 5.84 -12.54
CA ASP A 27 9.69 5.81 -13.94
C ASP A 27 10.30 4.45 -14.33
N LEU A 28 11.19 3.89 -13.50
CA LEU A 28 11.75 2.54 -13.67
C LEU A 28 10.67 1.46 -13.75
N SER A 29 9.70 1.52 -12.82
CA SER A 29 8.61 0.54 -12.78
C SER A 29 7.71 0.67 -14.00
N TYR A 30 7.41 1.89 -14.43
CA TYR A 30 6.63 2.15 -15.64
C TYR A 30 7.34 1.62 -16.87
N HIS A 31 8.63 1.92 -17.04
CA HIS A 31 9.43 1.40 -18.15
C HIS A 31 9.39 -0.14 -18.21
N HIS A 32 9.58 -0.82 -17.07
CA HIS A 32 9.46 -2.28 -17.03
C HIS A 32 8.05 -2.77 -17.43
N LEU A 33 7.00 -2.21 -16.82
CA LEU A 33 5.62 -2.62 -17.09
C LEU A 33 5.22 -2.36 -18.55
N ARG A 34 5.79 -1.32 -19.19
CA ARG A 34 5.48 -0.90 -20.55
C ARG A 34 6.21 -1.70 -21.62
N HIS A 35 7.49 -2.03 -21.40
CA HIS A 35 8.38 -2.58 -22.42
C HIS A 35 8.77 -4.04 -22.18
N ASN A 36 8.84 -4.47 -20.91
CA ASN A 36 9.36 -5.80 -20.55
C ASN A 36 8.27 -6.76 -20.05
N SER A 37 7.08 -6.25 -19.72
CA SER A 37 6.01 -7.05 -19.13
C SER A 37 4.98 -7.51 -20.17
N PRO A 38 4.54 -8.78 -20.15
CA PRO A 38 3.52 -9.28 -21.07
C PRO A 38 2.17 -8.56 -20.98
N ILE A 39 1.87 -7.88 -19.86
CA ILE A 39 0.65 -7.06 -19.73
C ILE A 39 0.55 -5.93 -20.75
N ALA A 40 1.68 -5.50 -21.32
CA ALA A 40 1.71 -4.43 -22.32
C ALA A 40 1.68 -4.93 -23.77
N SER A 41 1.80 -6.25 -23.99
CA SER A 41 1.64 -6.84 -25.32
C SER A 41 0.20 -6.69 -25.82
N LEU A 42 0.02 -6.45 -27.12
CA LEU A 42 -1.30 -6.41 -27.75
C LEU A 42 -1.65 -7.81 -28.30
N PRO A 43 -2.86 -8.33 -28.06
CA PRO A 43 -3.91 -7.79 -27.19
C PRO A 43 -3.50 -7.82 -25.70
N ILE A 44 -3.92 -6.79 -24.93
CA ILE A 44 -3.57 -6.64 -23.51
C ILE A 44 -3.85 -7.93 -22.75
N ARG A 45 -2.80 -8.51 -22.17
CA ARG A 45 -2.89 -9.76 -21.43
C ARG A 45 -3.21 -9.52 -19.96
N PRO A 46 -4.20 -10.22 -19.37
CA PRO A 46 -4.49 -10.06 -17.95
C PRO A 46 -3.36 -10.61 -17.09
N LEU A 47 -3.19 -10.08 -15.86
CA LEU A 47 -2.19 -10.56 -14.91
C LEU A 47 -2.31 -12.07 -14.64
N THR A 48 -3.52 -12.61 -14.67
CA THR A 48 -3.81 -14.05 -14.46
C THR A 48 -3.32 -14.96 -15.59
N SER A 49 -2.98 -14.43 -16.76
CA SER A 49 -2.46 -15.22 -17.89
C SER A 49 -0.95 -15.49 -17.81
N GLN A 50 -0.26 -14.90 -16.84
CA GLN A 50 1.17 -15.06 -16.65
C GLN A 50 1.49 -16.19 -15.68
N PRO A 51 2.70 -16.77 -15.75
CA PRO A 51 3.22 -17.61 -14.67
C PRO A 51 3.12 -16.88 -13.33
N ILE A 52 2.73 -17.61 -12.27
CA ILE A 52 2.46 -17.04 -10.94
C ILE A 52 3.59 -16.10 -10.44
N PRO A 53 4.90 -16.46 -10.53
CA PRO A 53 5.96 -15.57 -10.09
C PRO A 53 5.95 -14.21 -10.81
N LEU A 54 5.72 -14.23 -12.12
CA LEU A 54 5.68 -13.01 -12.94
C LEU A 54 4.41 -12.20 -12.67
N ALA A 55 3.27 -12.88 -12.50
CA ALA A 55 2.00 -12.24 -12.14
C ALA A 55 2.11 -11.52 -10.78
N LEU A 56 2.72 -12.17 -9.78
CA LEU A 56 2.98 -11.60 -8.46
C LEU A 56 3.93 -10.40 -8.55
N PHE A 57 5.03 -10.54 -9.30
CA PHE A 57 5.99 -9.46 -9.50
C PHE A 57 5.33 -8.22 -10.12
N ASN A 58 4.60 -8.39 -11.22
CA ASN A 58 3.91 -7.28 -11.89
C ASN A 58 2.84 -6.64 -11.01
N ALA A 59 2.04 -7.44 -10.30
CA ALA A 59 1.01 -6.92 -9.40
C ALA A 59 1.60 -6.12 -8.24
N TRP A 60 2.70 -6.60 -7.64
CA TRP A 60 3.43 -5.86 -6.62
C TRP A 60 4.09 -4.60 -7.17
N LEU A 61 4.63 -4.65 -8.38
CA LEU A 61 5.27 -3.50 -9.02
C LEU A 61 4.26 -2.36 -9.28
N ILE A 62 3.07 -2.69 -9.77
CA ILE A 62 1.95 -1.72 -9.91
C ILE A 62 1.57 -1.14 -8.54
N TYR A 63 1.50 -1.99 -7.50
CA TYR A 63 1.15 -1.53 -6.16
C TYR A 63 2.20 -0.60 -5.55
N LEU A 64 3.48 -0.94 -5.73
CA LEU A 64 4.60 -0.12 -5.27
C LEU A 64 4.70 1.18 -6.05
N GLN A 65 4.40 1.18 -7.36
CA GLN A 65 4.29 2.40 -8.16
C GLN A 65 3.29 3.39 -7.52
N ALA A 66 2.09 2.92 -7.15
CA ALA A 66 1.11 3.77 -6.46
C ALA A 66 1.66 4.33 -5.13
N ARG A 67 2.39 3.52 -4.36
CA ARG A 67 3.06 3.96 -3.13
C ARG A 67 4.09 5.06 -3.38
N TRP A 68 4.99 4.87 -4.35
CA TRP A 68 6.04 5.84 -4.67
C TRP A 68 5.43 7.14 -5.19
N THR A 69 4.42 7.08 -6.06
CA THR A 69 3.69 8.28 -6.52
C THR A 69 3.09 9.06 -5.35
N MET A 70 2.37 8.38 -4.44
CA MET A 70 1.78 9.04 -3.26
C MET A 70 2.86 9.66 -2.36
N ASN A 71 3.97 8.95 -2.12
CA ASN A 71 5.04 9.44 -1.26
C ASN A 71 5.83 10.61 -1.88
N ALA A 72 6.01 10.60 -3.21
CA ALA A 72 6.60 11.70 -3.95
C ALA A 72 5.75 12.97 -3.84
N LEU A 73 4.45 12.87 -4.12
CA LEU A 73 3.52 14.01 -4.00
C LEU A 73 3.49 14.58 -2.58
N HIS A 74 3.39 13.70 -1.58
CA HIS A 74 3.45 14.12 -0.17
C HIS A 74 4.77 14.81 0.18
N SER A 75 5.89 14.29 -0.32
CA SER A 75 7.21 14.86 -0.03
C SER A 75 7.45 16.19 -0.76
N ILE A 76 6.97 16.34 -2.00
CA ILE A 76 7.01 17.62 -2.71
C ILE A 76 6.19 18.66 -1.95
N LEU A 77 4.97 18.32 -1.54
CA LEU A 77 4.13 19.23 -0.77
C LEU A 77 4.81 19.62 0.55
N ALA A 78 5.43 18.67 1.25
CA ALA A 78 6.19 18.93 2.48
C ALA A 78 7.39 19.85 2.24
N ALA A 79 8.15 19.61 1.17
CA ALA A 79 9.33 20.39 0.82
C ALA A 79 9.01 21.83 0.42
N ILE A 80 7.82 22.08 -0.14
CA ILE A 80 7.36 23.44 -0.48
C ILE A 80 6.77 24.14 0.74
N THR A 81 5.83 23.49 1.43
CA THR A 81 4.99 24.18 2.42
C THR A 81 5.68 24.37 3.78
N VAL A 82 6.59 23.48 4.17
CA VAL A 82 7.27 23.56 5.47
C VAL A 82 8.30 24.70 5.53
N PRO A 83 9.17 24.94 4.53
CA PRO A 83 10.04 26.12 4.51
C PRO A 83 9.27 27.45 4.50
N LEU A 84 8.08 27.46 3.89
CA LEU A 84 7.20 28.63 3.84
C LEU A 84 6.40 28.87 5.13
N HIS A 85 6.63 28.09 6.18
CA HIS A 85 5.92 28.18 7.46
C HIS A 85 4.39 27.96 7.40
N ILE A 86 3.86 27.44 6.28
CA ILE A 86 2.43 27.11 6.14
C ILE A 86 2.05 25.96 7.08
N PHE A 87 2.91 24.95 7.16
CA PHE A 87 2.75 23.79 8.04
C PHE A 87 4.02 23.55 8.86
N SER A 88 3.87 22.87 9.99
CA SER A 88 5.02 22.39 10.78
C SER A 88 5.57 21.07 10.20
N PRO A 89 6.85 20.73 10.44
CA PRO A 89 7.38 19.41 10.10
C PRO A 89 6.56 18.25 10.65
N ALA A 90 5.98 18.42 11.86
CA ALA A 90 5.13 17.42 12.50
C ALA A 90 3.78 17.20 11.77
N GLY A 91 3.35 18.17 10.96
CA GLY A 91 2.15 18.08 10.12
C GLY A 91 2.30 17.13 8.91
N PHE A 92 3.51 16.65 8.63
CA PHE A 92 3.80 15.71 7.53
C PHE A 92 4.31 14.37 8.06
N PRO A 93 3.47 13.59 8.77
CA PRO A 93 3.86 12.25 9.21
C PRO A 93 4.12 11.33 7.99
N PRO A 94 5.02 10.34 8.10
CA PRO A 94 5.26 9.41 7.00
C PRO A 94 3.99 8.66 6.57
N LEU A 95 3.68 8.70 5.26
CA LEU A 95 2.54 7.97 4.69
C LEU A 95 2.71 6.45 4.75
N PHE A 96 3.96 5.98 4.72
CA PHE A 96 4.32 4.57 4.74
C PHE A 96 5.38 4.32 5.79
N GLY A 97 5.30 3.17 6.44
CA GLY A 97 6.29 2.75 7.42
C GLY A 97 7.22 1.66 6.89
N SER A 98 7.93 1.02 7.82
CA SER A 98 8.98 0.05 7.50
C SER A 98 8.41 -1.30 7.10
N PHE A 99 9.00 -1.91 6.06
CA PHE A 99 8.76 -3.31 5.70
C PHE A 99 9.32 -4.32 6.72
N LYS A 100 10.09 -3.87 7.72
CA LYS A 100 10.56 -4.74 8.83
C LYS A 100 9.42 -5.38 9.62
N HIS A 101 8.20 -4.83 9.55
CA HIS A 101 7.01 -5.35 10.20
C HIS A 101 6.09 -6.14 9.25
N ALA A 102 6.40 -6.19 7.95
CA ALA A 102 5.55 -6.78 6.91
C ALA A 102 5.67 -8.32 6.79
N TYR A 103 6.03 -9.02 7.87
CA TYR A 103 6.03 -10.49 7.93
C TYR A 103 4.70 -11.07 8.49
N THR A 104 3.73 -10.19 8.74
CA THR A 104 2.35 -10.53 9.13
C THR A 104 1.40 -9.61 8.36
N ILE A 105 0.21 -10.08 8.00
CA ILE A 105 -0.87 -9.27 7.43
C ILE A 105 -1.19 -8.13 8.38
N LYS A 106 -1.18 -8.41 9.69
CA LYS A 106 -1.28 -7.37 10.73
C LYS A 106 -0.25 -6.29 10.56
N GLY A 107 1.02 -6.65 10.61
CA GLY A 107 2.13 -5.70 10.58
C GLY A 107 2.16 -4.92 9.27
N PHE A 108 1.83 -5.57 8.15
CA PHE A 108 1.70 -4.92 6.85
C PHE A 108 0.72 -3.73 6.89
N TRP A 109 -0.52 -3.95 7.33
CA TRP A 109 -1.53 -2.88 7.36
C TRP A 109 -1.34 -1.88 8.50
N SER A 110 -0.90 -2.35 9.67
CA SER A 110 -0.83 -1.50 10.87
C SER A 110 0.47 -0.71 11.01
N HIS A 111 1.54 -1.07 10.28
CA HIS A 111 2.85 -0.42 10.42
C HIS A 111 3.54 -0.10 9.10
N THR A 112 3.17 -0.74 7.98
CA THR A 112 3.91 -0.60 6.72
C THR A 112 3.15 0.20 5.68
N TRP A 113 1.88 -0.13 5.46
CA TRP A 113 1.14 0.36 4.29
C TRP A 113 0.19 1.51 4.61
N HIS A 114 0.23 2.57 3.80
CA HIS A 114 -0.75 3.66 3.70
C HIS A 114 -1.37 4.10 5.04
N GLN A 115 -0.53 4.55 5.97
CA GLN A 115 -0.88 4.86 7.35
C GLN A 115 -1.92 5.99 7.48
N MET A 116 -1.98 6.89 6.49
CA MET A 116 -3.01 7.93 6.41
C MET A 116 -4.44 7.35 6.43
N MET A 117 -4.69 6.21 5.76
CA MET A 117 -6.02 5.58 5.75
C MET A 117 -6.44 5.11 7.13
N ARG A 118 -5.49 4.70 7.97
CA ARG A 118 -5.77 4.32 9.36
C ARG A 118 -6.23 5.53 10.18
N THR A 119 -5.59 6.68 9.99
CA THR A 119 -6.01 7.94 10.63
C THR A 119 -7.42 8.35 10.18
N LEU A 120 -7.73 8.22 8.89
CA LEU A 120 -9.06 8.52 8.35
C LEU A 120 -10.13 7.54 8.84
N ALA A 121 -9.83 6.25 8.97
CA ALA A 121 -10.79 5.24 9.42
C ALA A 121 -11.06 5.29 10.93
N LEU A 122 -10.12 5.79 11.74
CA LEU A 122 -10.18 5.70 13.19
C LEU A 122 -11.43 6.37 13.81
N PRO A 123 -11.82 7.61 13.44
CA PRO A 123 -13.03 8.23 13.98
C PRO A 123 -14.28 7.39 13.73
N TYR A 124 -14.44 6.84 12.54
CA TYR A 124 -15.61 6.04 12.17
C TYR A 124 -15.66 4.69 12.91
N THR A 125 -14.52 4.01 13.04
CA THR A 125 -14.47 2.76 13.82
C THR A 125 -14.73 3.00 15.31
N ASN A 126 -14.29 4.14 15.87
CA ASN A 126 -14.57 4.51 17.25
C ASN A 126 -16.03 4.93 17.46
N ALA A 127 -16.61 5.67 16.50
CA ALA A 127 -18.02 6.03 16.52
C ALA A 127 -18.89 4.77 16.56
N LEU A 128 -18.63 3.78 15.69
CA LEU A 128 -19.37 2.52 15.68
C LEU A 128 -19.32 1.79 17.03
N VAL A 129 -18.13 1.68 17.63
CA VAL A 129 -17.95 1.07 18.96
C VAL A 129 -18.78 1.79 20.02
N ARG A 130 -18.83 3.13 19.99
CA ARG A 130 -19.62 3.94 20.92
C ARG A 130 -21.12 3.76 20.69
N THR A 131 -21.58 3.86 19.45
CA THR A 131 -23.00 3.74 19.07
C THR A 131 -23.57 2.38 19.44
N LEU A 132 -22.79 1.31 19.27
CA LEU A 132 -23.20 -0.05 19.61
C LEU A 132 -22.92 -0.42 21.08
N HIS A 133 -22.43 0.53 21.90
CA HIS A 133 -22.08 0.33 23.31
C HIS A 133 -21.16 -0.89 23.54
N LEU A 134 -20.23 -1.14 22.62
CA LEU A 134 -19.36 -2.31 22.67
C LEU A 134 -18.27 -2.12 23.72
N ASN A 135 -18.04 -3.15 24.54
CA ASN A 135 -17.01 -3.12 25.57
C ASN A 135 -15.59 -3.15 24.94
N PRO A 136 -14.75 -2.11 25.10
CA PRO A 136 -13.43 -2.05 24.48
C PRO A 136 -12.46 -3.15 24.93
N SER A 137 -12.68 -3.77 26.09
CA SER A 137 -11.82 -4.86 26.58
C SER A 137 -12.12 -6.21 25.91
N GLN A 138 -13.27 -6.35 25.25
CA GLN A 138 -13.67 -7.59 24.61
C GLN A 138 -12.98 -7.79 23.25
N LYS A 139 -12.63 -9.04 22.96
CA LYS A 139 -12.03 -9.43 21.68
C LYS A 139 -13.00 -9.26 20.50
N SER A 140 -14.30 -9.41 20.73
CA SER A 140 -15.35 -9.12 19.73
C SER A 140 -15.26 -7.67 19.24
N THR A 141 -15.10 -6.71 20.16
CA THR A 141 -14.95 -5.29 19.84
C THR A 141 -13.70 -5.01 18.99
N TYR A 142 -12.60 -5.72 19.25
CA TYR A 142 -11.41 -5.65 18.39
C TYR A 142 -11.73 -6.08 16.95
N TRP A 143 -12.43 -7.21 16.77
CA TRP A 143 -12.80 -7.70 15.45
C TRP A 143 -13.81 -6.80 14.74
N VAL A 144 -14.77 -6.20 15.47
CA VAL A 144 -15.65 -5.18 14.91
C VAL A 144 -14.82 -4.03 14.35
N LYS A 145 -13.85 -3.50 15.12
CA LYS A 145 -12.98 -2.42 14.63
C LYS A 145 -12.16 -2.80 13.41
N VAL A 146 -11.60 -4.01 13.37
CA VAL A 146 -10.84 -4.50 12.21
C VAL A 146 -11.73 -4.62 10.98
N SER A 147 -12.89 -5.28 11.11
CA SER A 147 -13.85 -5.43 10.01
C SER A 147 -14.34 -4.09 9.49
N SER A 148 -14.67 -3.15 10.39
CA SER A 148 -15.07 -1.80 10.02
C SER A 148 -13.95 -1.04 9.32
N ALA A 149 -12.69 -1.17 9.75
CA ALA A 149 -11.58 -0.50 9.08
C ALA A 149 -11.41 -0.99 7.64
N PHE A 150 -11.54 -2.30 7.38
CA PHE A 150 -11.48 -2.85 6.02
C PHE A 150 -12.72 -2.53 5.19
N PHE A 151 -13.89 -2.43 5.82
CA PHE A 151 -15.10 -1.94 5.16
C PHE A 151 -14.91 -0.48 4.69
N TRP A 152 -14.35 0.40 5.54
CA TRP A 152 -14.06 1.78 5.14
C TRP A 152 -13.00 1.85 4.02
N ALA A 153 -11.96 1.01 4.10
CA ALA A 153 -10.98 0.90 3.02
C ALA A 153 -11.64 0.47 1.71
N TRP A 154 -12.53 -0.53 1.75
CA TRP A 154 -13.31 -0.95 0.59
C TRP A 154 -14.19 0.17 0.06
N ALA A 155 -14.98 0.84 0.90
CA ALA A 155 -15.92 1.87 0.48
C ALA A 155 -15.22 3.03 -0.26
N VAL A 156 -14.08 3.50 0.25
CA VAL A 156 -13.31 4.59 -0.38
C VAL A 156 -12.74 4.16 -1.73
N HIS A 157 -12.20 2.95 -1.85
CA HIS A 157 -11.62 2.47 -3.12
C HIS A 157 -12.70 2.11 -4.13
N ALA A 158 -13.79 1.46 -3.70
CA ALA A 158 -14.96 1.17 -4.52
C ALA A 158 -15.59 2.46 -5.08
N TYR A 159 -15.70 3.52 -4.26
CA TYR A 159 -16.15 4.83 -4.73
C TYR A 159 -15.22 5.37 -5.83
N GLY A 160 -13.91 5.33 -5.61
CA GLY A 160 -12.91 5.71 -6.63
C GLY A 160 -13.02 4.90 -7.93
N THR A 161 -13.23 3.59 -7.83
CA THR A 161 -13.43 2.70 -8.97
C THR A 161 -14.71 3.06 -9.73
N LEU A 162 -15.81 3.31 -9.02
CA LEU A 162 -17.11 3.64 -9.62
C LEU A 162 -17.09 4.97 -10.37
N ILE A 163 -16.50 6.02 -9.79
CA ILE A 163 -16.38 7.33 -10.47
C ILE A 163 -15.45 7.28 -11.68
N ALA A 164 -14.51 6.33 -11.70
CA ALA A 164 -13.65 6.05 -12.84
C ALA A 164 -14.33 5.16 -13.91
N GLY A 165 -15.60 4.81 -13.74
CA GLY A 165 -16.37 3.97 -14.67
C GLY A 165 -16.13 2.47 -14.54
N GLY A 166 -15.47 2.03 -13.45
CA GLY A 166 -15.21 0.62 -13.15
C GLY A 166 -16.26 -0.04 -12.25
N GLY A 167 -16.13 -1.35 -12.02
CA GLY A 167 -16.97 -2.10 -11.08
C GLY A 167 -16.28 -2.37 -9.74
N TYR A 168 -17.02 -2.26 -8.63
CA TYR A 168 -16.51 -2.39 -7.26
C TYR A 168 -16.16 -3.84 -6.83
N THR A 169 -16.49 -4.83 -7.66
CA THR A 169 -16.32 -6.25 -7.32
C THR A 169 -14.85 -6.60 -7.05
N ALA A 170 -13.92 -6.04 -7.81
CA ALA A 170 -12.49 -6.25 -7.60
C ALA A 170 -12.00 -5.70 -6.25
N ASP A 171 -12.59 -4.59 -5.79
CA ASP A 171 -12.30 -4.02 -4.47
C ASP A 171 -12.78 -4.95 -3.35
N LEU A 172 -13.92 -5.65 -3.51
CA LEU A 172 -14.36 -6.64 -2.50
C LEU A 172 -13.32 -7.76 -2.32
N TYR A 173 -12.80 -8.29 -3.43
CA TYR A 173 -11.75 -9.31 -3.40
C TYR A 173 -10.43 -8.79 -2.83
N ARG A 174 -10.20 -7.47 -2.81
CA ARG A 174 -9.03 -6.87 -2.18
C ARG A 174 -9.15 -6.84 -0.66
N TYR A 175 -10.27 -6.34 -0.14
CA TYR A 175 -10.39 -5.95 1.26
C TYR A 175 -11.08 -6.99 2.14
N VAL A 176 -12.06 -7.75 1.64
CA VAL A 176 -12.78 -8.76 2.45
C VAL A 176 -11.84 -9.88 2.94
N PRO A 177 -10.99 -10.48 2.08
CA PRO A 177 -10.09 -11.55 2.53
C PRO A 177 -9.08 -11.12 3.59
N GLN A 178 -8.81 -9.82 3.74
CA GLN A 178 -7.83 -9.32 4.71
C GLN A 178 -8.23 -9.63 6.15
N VAL A 179 -9.54 -9.56 6.46
CA VAL A 179 -10.06 -9.87 7.81
C VAL A 179 -9.89 -11.36 8.11
N ALA A 180 -10.22 -12.23 7.15
CA ALA A 180 -10.04 -13.66 7.29
C ALA A 180 -8.56 -14.05 7.44
N ALA A 181 -7.68 -13.46 6.64
CA ALA A 181 -6.24 -13.70 6.72
C ALA A 181 -5.66 -13.25 8.06
N PHE A 182 -6.13 -12.13 8.59
CA PHE A 182 -5.82 -11.67 9.94
C PHE A 182 -6.17 -12.71 11.01
N TRP A 183 -7.38 -13.28 10.93
CA TRP A 183 -7.87 -14.26 11.89
C TRP A 183 -7.09 -15.57 11.81
N VAL A 184 -6.87 -16.08 10.59
CA VAL A 184 -6.07 -17.29 10.34
C VAL A 184 -4.65 -17.09 10.86
N GLU A 185 -4.03 -15.96 10.56
CA GLU A 185 -2.67 -15.63 11.02
C GLU A 185 -2.58 -15.61 12.55
N GLU A 186 -3.57 -15.04 13.24
CA GLU A 186 -3.59 -15.05 14.71
C GLU A 186 -3.62 -16.49 15.27
N LYS A 187 -4.39 -17.39 14.64
CA LYS A 187 -4.47 -18.80 15.02
C LYS A 187 -3.20 -19.59 14.72
N VAL A 188 -2.60 -19.38 13.55
CA VAL A 188 -1.31 -19.98 13.20
C VAL A 188 -0.23 -19.52 14.19
N MET A 189 -0.20 -18.24 14.55
CA MET A 189 0.74 -17.72 15.55
C MET A 189 0.46 -18.21 16.98
N GLU A 190 -0.80 -18.46 17.34
CA GLU A 190 -1.17 -19.09 18.61
C GLU A 190 -0.62 -20.52 18.71
N VAL A 191 -0.85 -21.34 17.67
CA VAL A 191 -0.36 -22.72 17.58
C VAL A 191 1.17 -22.75 17.54
N GLY A 192 1.79 -21.93 16.68
CA GLY A 192 3.24 -21.89 16.57
C GLY A 192 3.94 -21.53 17.89
N ARG A 193 3.36 -20.62 18.68
CA ARG A 193 3.87 -20.30 20.02
C ARG A 193 3.79 -21.49 20.98
N ARG A 194 2.71 -22.27 20.94
CA ARG A 194 2.55 -23.49 21.76
C ARG A 194 3.54 -24.58 21.38
N LEU A 195 3.87 -24.67 20.09
CA LEU A 195 4.86 -25.60 19.55
C LEU A 195 6.32 -25.11 19.69
N GLY A 196 6.55 -23.96 20.35
CA GLY A 196 7.90 -23.41 20.53
C GLY A 196 8.56 -22.85 19.25
N LEU A 197 7.79 -22.66 18.17
CA LEU A 197 8.29 -22.16 16.89
C LEU A 197 8.65 -20.67 17.00
N LYS A 198 9.95 -20.39 17.17
CA LYS A 198 10.50 -19.04 17.33
C LYS A 198 11.75 -18.89 16.46
N GLY A 199 12.14 -17.65 16.19
CA GLY A 199 13.39 -17.31 15.49
C GLY A 199 13.20 -16.64 14.14
N ARG A 200 14.33 -16.31 13.50
CA ARG A 200 14.37 -15.53 12.25
C ARG A 200 13.79 -16.31 11.04
N GLY A 201 13.91 -17.64 11.01
CA GLY A 201 13.36 -18.48 9.93
C GLY A 201 11.85 -18.33 9.76
N TRP A 202 11.10 -18.29 10.87
CA TRP A 202 9.64 -18.10 10.84
C TRP A 202 9.23 -16.70 10.37
N ARG A 203 10.09 -15.68 10.55
CA ARG A 203 9.84 -14.37 9.94
C ARG A 203 9.96 -14.41 8.42
N LEU A 204 10.90 -15.19 7.88
CA LEU A 204 11.01 -15.37 6.43
C LEU A 204 9.76 -16.05 5.86
N VAL A 205 9.27 -17.10 6.53
CA VAL A 205 7.98 -17.74 6.18
C VAL A 205 6.84 -16.71 6.19
N GLY A 206 6.79 -15.86 7.22
CA GLY A 206 5.81 -14.76 7.30
C GLY A 206 5.91 -13.76 6.15
N TYR A 207 7.13 -13.40 5.73
CA TYR A 207 7.32 -12.55 4.55
C TYR A 207 6.82 -13.19 3.26
N VAL A 208 7.12 -14.47 3.04
CA VAL A 208 6.61 -15.23 1.89
C VAL A 208 5.09 -15.29 1.92
N TRP A 209 4.50 -15.56 3.09
CA TRP A 209 3.05 -15.55 3.30
C TRP A 209 2.42 -14.20 2.93
N VAL A 210 2.92 -13.09 3.48
CA VAL A 210 2.39 -11.76 3.17
C VAL A 210 2.57 -11.42 1.69
N PHE A 211 3.74 -11.73 1.12
CA PHE A 211 4.03 -11.48 -0.29
C PHE A 211 3.04 -12.21 -1.21
N CYS A 212 2.86 -13.51 -1.00
CA CYS A 212 1.97 -14.34 -1.80
C CYS A 212 0.50 -13.96 -1.59
N PHE A 213 0.06 -13.79 -0.34
CA PHE A 213 -1.34 -13.48 -0.04
C PHE A 213 -1.75 -12.11 -0.57
N GLN A 214 -0.97 -11.06 -0.28
CA GLN A 214 -1.25 -9.73 -0.83
C GLN A 214 -1.17 -9.76 -2.35
N GLY A 215 -0.11 -10.34 -2.93
CA GLY A 215 0.05 -10.46 -4.37
C GLY A 215 -1.12 -11.14 -5.06
N ALA A 216 -1.65 -12.24 -4.49
CA ALA A 216 -2.85 -12.89 -5.02
C ALA A 216 -4.07 -11.96 -5.03
N THR A 217 -4.30 -11.21 -3.95
CA THR A 217 -5.39 -10.21 -3.93
C THR A 217 -5.15 -9.04 -4.89
N LEU A 218 -3.89 -8.63 -5.09
CA LEU A 218 -3.51 -7.56 -6.03
C LEU A 218 -3.72 -7.97 -7.49
N ILE A 219 -3.43 -9.23 -7.86
CA ILE A 219 -3.67 -9.75 -9.20
C ILE A 219 -5.15 -9.59 -9.60
N VAL A 220 -6.05 -9.93 -8.68
CA VAL A 220 -7.50 -9.79 -8.90
C VAL A 220 -7.90 -8.31 -8.92
N TRP A 221 -7.39 -7.53 -7.96
CA TRP A 221 -7.76 -6.12 -7.78
C TRP A 221 -7.35 -5.25 -8.97
N PHE A 222 -6.13 -5.41 -9.49
CA PHE A 222 -5.66 -4.65 -10.65
C PHE A 222 -6.14 -5.19 -11.99
N GLY A 223 -6.72 -6.40 -12.03
CA GLY A 223 -7.19 -7.04 -13.25
C GLY A 223 -8.04 -6.14 -14.16
N PRO A 224 -9.10 -5.47 -13.65
CA PRO A 224 -9.88 -4.52 -14.45
C PRO A 224 -9.07 -3.34 -14.98
N ALA A 225 -8.24 -2.71 -14.15
CA ALA A 225 -7.43 -1.56 -14.54
C ALA A 225 -6.40 -1.93 -15.64
N VAL A 226 -5.77 -3.09 -15.51
CA VAL A 226 -4.84 -3.63 -16.52
C VAL A 226 -5.57 -3.87 -17.84
N ARG A 227 -6.76 -4.48 -17.82
CA ARG A 227 -7.58 -4.69 -19.04
C ARG A 227 -7.94 -3.40 -19.76
N MET A 228 -8.12 -2.31 -19.02
CA MET A 228 -8.37 -0.96 -19.57
C MET A 228 -7.09 -0.24 -20.02
N GLY A 229 -5.92 -0.88 -19.92
CA GLY A 229 -4.64 -0.28 -20.30
C GLY A 229 -4.16 0.83 -19.35
N ALA A 230 -4.62 0.86 -18.09
CA ALA A 230 -4.24 1.90 -17.14
C ALA A 230 -2.71 1.95 -16.90
N HIS A 231 -2.05 0.80 -16.88
CA HIS A 231 -0.59 0.68 -16.74
C HIS A 231 0.20 1.18 -17.96
N LEU A 232 -0.46 1.42 -19.10
CA LEU A 232 0.14 1.98 -20.30
C LEU A 232 0.11 3.51 -20.32
N LYS A 233 -0.69 4.13 -19.45
CA LYS A 233 -0.71 5.58 -19.29
C LYS A 233 0.50 5.97 -18.45
N GLY A 234 1.36 6.83 -19.01
CA GLY A 234 2.53 7.35 -18.31
C GLY A 234 2.14 8.00 -16.98
N PRO A 235 2.69 7.57 -15.83
CA PRO A 235 2.38 8.17 -14.53
C PRO A 235 3.01 9.56 -14.37
N LEU A 236 3.98 9.90 -15.22
CA LEU A 236 4.71 11.16 -15.25
C LEU A 236 4.68 11.74 -16.68
N PRO A 237 4.70 13.07 -16.84
CA PRO A 237 4.75 13.71 -18.16
C PRO A 237 6.14 13.60 -18.84
N TRP A 238 7.12 13.01 -18.16
CA TRP A 238 8.49 12.83 -18.62
C TRP A 238 9.02 11.46 -18.16
N SER A 239 10.03 10.93 -18.85
CA SER A 239 10.75 9.72 -18.45
C SER A 239 12.26 9.93 -18.56
N PHE A 240 12.96 9.87 -17.42
CA PHE A 240 14.41 9.90 -17.37
C PHE A 240 15.00 8.56 -17.82
N VAL A 241 14.36 7.44 -17.47
CA VAL A 241 14.79 6.09 -17.83
C VAL A 241 14.78 5.92 -19.35
N GLU A 242 13.70 6.31 -20.02
CA GLU A 242 13.64 6.22 -21.49
C GLU A 242 14.68 7.13 -22.16
N TRP A 243 14.93 8.33 -21.59
CA TRP A 243 15.99 9.21 -22.08
C TRP A 243 17.39 8.60 -21.95
N VAL A 244 17.69 7.88 -20.85
CA VAL A 244 18.95 7.17 -20.68
C VAL A 244 19.05 5.99 -21.67
N VAL A 245 18.00 5.16 -21.75
CA VAL A 245 17.97 3.97 -22.62
C VAL A 245 18.13 4.36 -24.09
N ALA A 246 17.57 5.49 -24.53
CA ALA A 246 17.73 5.97 -25.91
C ALA A 246 19.16 6.42 -26.27
N LYS A 247 20.07 6.53 -25.30
CA LYS A 247 21.46 6.99 -25.48
C LYS A 247 22.51 5.90 -25.34
N ILE A 248 22.10 4.68 -25.01
CA ILE A 248 22.95 3.49 -24.91
C ILE A 248 22.75 2.68 -26.19
#